data_AF-A0A4U0Z0D9-F1
#
_entry.id   AF-A0A4U0Z0D9-F1
#
_cell.length_a   1.000
_cell.length_b   1.000
_cell.length_c   1.000
_cell.angle_alpha   90.00
_cell.angle_beta   90.00
_cell.angle_gamma   90.00
#
_symmetry.space_group_name_H-M   'P 1'
#
loop_
_entity.id
_entity.type
_entity.pdbx_description
1 polymer ?
#
loop_
_entity_poly.entity_id
_entity_poly.type
_entity_poly.pdbx_seq_one_letter_code
_entity_poly.pdbx_strand_id
1 'polypeptide(L)'
;MNAERRSRFLELYFHLLLALYSIAGIGNGILGTSSGSQINGAVLLYVSILTLAISLIIFGFKFGELAAQHRSCYLMLQRLLEADISDNLNEKYISTIENLPNHQQIDFLRLVIQDPFSRTQALRTPDGTSYTFTRLQLIAYVVRRMAAWVFLALLTLPAWLVTFWNLWHLYR
;
A
#
# COMPACT_ATOMS: atom_id res chain seq x y z
N MET A 1 -10.56 8.66 5.23
CA MET A 1 -10.56 7.42 4.41
C MET A 1 -9.28 7.16 3.61
N ASN A 2 -8.46 8.17 3.28
CA ASN A 2 -7.29 7.98 2.41
C ASN A 2 -6.21 7.04 2.98
N ALA A 3 -5.95 7.10 4.28
CA ALA A 3 -4.97 6.24 4.94
C ALA A 3 -5.41 4.77 4.97
N GLU A 4 -6.68 4.49 5.30
CA GLU A 4 -7.29 3.15 5.20
C GLU A 4 -7.13 2.57 3.79
N ARG A 5 -7.49 3.35 2.77
CA ARG A 5 -7.41 2.91 1.37
C ARG A 5 -5.97 2.61 0.95
N ARG A 6 -4.98 3.37 1.45
CA ARG A 6 -3.56 3.09 1.22
C ARG A 6 -3.16 1.76 1.85
N SER A 7 -3.48 1.54 3.13
CA SER A 7 -3.10 0.32 3.84
C SER A 7 -3.73 -0.92 3.20
N ARG A 8 -5.02 -0.88 2.84
CA ARG A 8 -5.67 -1.98 2.10
C ARG A 8 -5.05 -2.25 0.73
N PHE A 9 -4.67 -1.19 0.01
CA PHE A 9 -4.00 -1.36 -1.28
C PHE A 9 -2.65 -2.06 -1.12
N LEU A 10 -1.85 -1.67 -0.12
CA LEU A 10 -0.57 -2.32 0.18
C LEU A 10 -0.78 -3.79 0.59
N GLU A 11 -1.76 -4.05 1.46
CA GLU A 11 -2.12 -5.40 1.87
C GLU A 11 -2.44 -6.28 0.65
N LEU A 12 -3.39 -5.87 -0.19
CA LEU A 12 -3.75 -6.60 -1.40
C LEU A 12 -2.54 -6.80 -2.31
N TYR A 13 -1.73 -5.75 -2.50
CA TYR A 13 -0.57 -5.80 -3.37
C TYR A 13 0.44 -6.85 -2.90
N PHE A 14 0.81 -6.86 -1.62
CA PHE A 14 1.80 -7.82 -1.14
C PHE A 14 1.25 -9.25 -1.18
N HIS A 15 -0.04 -9.46 -0.94
CA HIS A 15 -0.65 -10.79 -1.13
C HIS A 15 -0.59 -11.24 -2.60
N LEU A 16 -0.86 -10.35 -3.56
CA LEU A 16 -0.71 -10.65 -4.98
C LEU A 16 0.76 -10.92 -5.36
N LEU A 17 1.70 -10.17 -4.79
CA LEU A 17 3.13 -10.39 -4.98
C LEU A 17 3.53 -11.78 -4.47
N LEU A 18 3.11 -12.15 -3.27
CA LEU A 18 3.38 -13.47 -2.68
C LEU A 18 2.79 -14.59 -3.55
N ALA A 19 1.56 -14.42 -4.03
CA ALA A 19 0.92 -15.38 -4.93
C ALA A 19 1.70 -15.51 -6.24
N LEU A 20 2.12 -14.39 -6.85
CA LEU A 20 2.93 -14.39 -8.08
C LEU A 20 4.24 -15.14 -7.89
N TYR A 21 4.97 -14.87 -6.81
CA TYR A 21 6.22 -15.57 -6.50
C TYR A 21 6.02 -17.06 -6.23
N SER A 22 4.92 -17.43 -5.58
CA SER A 22 4.57 -18.83 -5.33
C SER A 22 4.26 -19.57 -6.63
N ILE A 23 3.46 -18.96 -7.51
CA ILE A 23 3.15 -19.50 -8.85
C ILE A 23 4.43 -19.62 -9.68
N ALA A 24 5.28 -18.60 -9.68
CA ALA A 24 6.56 -18.64 -10.38
C ALA A 24 7.44 -19.77 -9.83
N GLY A 25 7.53 -19.95 -8.52
CA GLY A 25 8.27 -21.05 -7.89
C GLY A 25 7.77 -22.43 -8.33
N ILE A 26 6.46 -22.68 -8.23
CA ILE A 26 5.82 -23.94 -8.62
C ILE A 26 6.00 -24.21 -10.12
N GLY A 27 5.70 -23.21 -10.95
CA GLY A 27 5.82 -23.32 -12.40
C GLY A 27 7.24 -23.65 -12.83
N ASN A 28 8.24 -22.98 -12.25
CA ASN A 28 9.63 -23.31 -12.51
C ASN A 28 9.97 -24.74 -12.05
N GLY A 29 9.52 -25.18 -10.87
CA GLY A 29 9.74 -26.56 -10.42
C GLY A 29 9.21 -27.63 -11.40
N ILE A 30 8.01 -27.40 -11.95
CA ILE A 30 7.38 -28.31 -12.92
C ILE A 30 8.12 -28.28 -14.28
N LEU A 31 8.47 -27.09 -14.77
CA LEU A 31 9.18 -26.96 -16.05
C LEU A 31 10.58 -27.58 -16.01
N GLY A 32 11.29 -27.46 -14.89
CA GLY A 32 12.62 -28.05 -14.75
C GLY A 32 12.64 -29.55 -14.75
N THR A 33 11.67 -30.16 -14.06
CA THR A 33 11.53 -31.62 -14.08
C THR A 33 11.16 -32.15 -15.46
N SER A 34 10.36 -31.40 -16.23
CA SER A 34 9.89 -31.80 -17.56
C SER A 34 10.93 -31.62 -18.66
N SER A 35 11.80 -30.61 -18.56
CA SER A 35 12.74 -30.26 -19.63
C SER A 35 14.04 -31.07 -19.58
N GLY A 36 14.27 -31.87 -18.54
CA GLY A 36 15.56 -32.52 -18.27
C GLY A 36 16.70 -31.54 -17.98
N SER A 37 16.44 -30.23 -18.07
CA SER A 37 17.36 -29.20 -17.64
C SER A 37 17.41 -29.27 -16.12
N GLN A 38 18.60 -29.40 -15.56
CA GLN A 38 18.79 -29.12 -14.14
C GLN A 38 18.49 -27.64 -13.96
N ILE A 39 17.23 -27.30 -13.67
CA ILE A 39 16.95 -26.00 -13.07
C ILE A 39 17.84 -25.94 -11.86
N ASN A 40 18.76 -24.99 -11.91
CA ASN A 40 19.80 -24.83 -10.92
C ASN A 40 19.07 -24.73 -9.58
N GLY A 41 19.24 -25.71 -8.68
CA GLY A 41 18.47 -25.76 -7.42
C GLY A 41 18.58 -24.47 -6.62
N ALA A 42 19.66 -23.71 -6.85
CA ALA A 42 19.86 -22.34 -6.42
C ALA A 42 18.71 -21.36 -6.78
N VAL A 43 18.12 -21.44 -7.98
CA VAL A 43 17.03 -20.57 -8.42
C VAL A 43 15.74 -20.87 -7.66
N LEU A 44 15.40 -22.15 -7.50
CA LEU A 44 14.22 -22.57 -6.75
C LEU A 44 14.36 -22.21 -5.26
N LEU A 45 15.56 -22.40 -4.71
CA LEU A 45 15.91 -22.01 -3.35
C LEU A 45 15.81 -20.48 -3.18
N TYR A 46 16.30 -19.70 -4.14
CA TYR A 46 16.20 -18.24 -4.12
C TYR A 46 14.74 -17.77 -4.12
N VAL A 47 13.91 -18.30 -5.03
CA VAL A 47 12.47 -17.96 -5.10
C VAL A 47 11.75 -18.35 -3.80
N SER A 48 12.14 -19.48 -3.18
CA SER A 48 11.55 -19.93 -1.91
C SER A 48 11.92 -19.01 -0.74
N ILE A 49 13.19 -18.60 -0.62
CA ILE A 49 13.65 -17.64 0.39
C ILE A 49 12.94 -16.30 0.21
N LEU A 50 12.77 -15.86 -1.03
CA LEU A 50 12.14 -14.57 -1.31
C LEU A 50 10.63 -14.58 -1.03
N THR A 51 9.95 -15.68 -1.39
CA THR A 51 8.55 -15.93 -0.99
C THR A 51 8.41 -15.92 0.53
N LEU A 52 9.30 -16.59 1.24
CA LEU A 52 9.32 -16.60 2.70
C LEU A 52 9.51 -15.20 3.28
N ALA A 53 10.49 -14.44 2.80
CA ALA A 53 10.73 -13.07 3.24
C ALA A 53 9.51 -12.15 3.03
N ILE A 54 8.85 -12.25 1.87
CA ILE A 54 7.61 -11.50 1.58
C ILE A 54 6.51 -11.89 2.56
N SER A 55 6.34 -13.19 2.86
CA SER A 55 5.32 -13.65 3.81
C SER A 55 5.53 -13.09 5.23
N LEU A 56 6.79 -13.03 5.68
CA LEU A 56 7.14 -12.43 6.98
C LEU A 56 6.88 -10.93 7.02
N ILE A 57 7.17 -10.22 5.93
CA ILE A 57 6.84 -8.79 5.78
C ILE A 57 5.33 -8.58 5.89
N ILE A 58 4.52 -9.35 5.14
CA ILE A 58 3.06 -9.24 5.17
C ILE A 58 2.54 -9.45 6.60
N PHE A 59 3.03 -10.51 7.26
CA PHE A 59 2.62 -10.85 8.61
C PHE A 59 3.06 -9.78 9.63
N GLY A 60 4.28 -9.27 9.51
CA GLY A 60 4.85 -8.30 10.45
C GLY A 60 4.22 -6.92 10.36
N PHE A 61 3.88 -6.45 9.15
CA PHE A 61 3.33 -5.11 8.97
C PHE A 61 1.84 -4.99 9.32
N LYS A 62 1.10 -6.10 9.44
CA LYS A 62 -0.32 -6.13 9.85
C LYS A 62 -1.19 -5.07 9.16
N PHE A 63 -1.02 -4.91 7.84
CA PHE A 63 -1.66 -3.83 7.08
C PHE A 63 -3.19 -3.81 7.24
N GLY A 64 -3.83 -4.98 7.38
CA GLY A 64 -5.27 -5.10 7.61
C GLY A 64 -5.71 -4.56 8.98
N GLU A 65 -4.94 -4.81 10.05
CA GLU A 65 -5.20 -4.26 11.38
C GLU A 65 -5.09 -2.73 11.37
N LEU A 66 -4.03 -2.20 10.75
CA LEU A 66 -3.83 -0.76 10.54
C LEU A 66 -4.98 -0.13 9.74
N ALA A 67 -5.46 -0.80 8.69
CA ALA A 67 -6.60 -0.32 7.91
C ALA A 67 -7.89 -0.29 8.75
N ALA A 68 -8.12 -1.33 9.57
CA ALA A 68 -9.27 -1.41 10.47
C ALA A 68 -9.22 -0.30 11.54
N GLN A 69 -8.05 -0.04 12.13
CA GLN A 69 -7.83 1.06 13.08
C GLN A 69 -8.11 2.44 12.46
N HIS A 70 -7.63 2.69 11.24
CA HIS A 70 -7.97 3.94 10.54
C HIS A 70 -9.49 4.05 10.26
N ARG A 71 -10.15 2.95 9.89
CA ARG A 71 -11.59 2.93 9.64
C ARG A 71 -12.40 3.23 10.90
N SER A 72 -12.10 2.58 12.01
CA SER A 72 -12.81 2.79 13.28
C SER A 72 -12.68 4.24 13.75
N CYS A 73 -11.47 4.79 13.64
CA CYS A 73 -11.19 6.20 13.87
C CYS A 73 -12.08 7.12 13.02
N TYR A 74 -12.15 6.93 11.70
CA TYR A 74 -12.97 7.79 10.84
C TYR A 74 -14.46 7.72 11.20
N LEU A 75 -14.96 6.53 11.55
CA LEU A 75 -16.34 6.36 12.00
C LEU A 75 -16.59 7.05 13.35
N MET A 76 -15.63 7.01 14.26
CA MET A 76 -15.73 7.69 15.55
C MET A 76 -15.75 9.22 15.38
N LEU A 77 -14.90 9.75 14.50
CA LEU A 77 -14.89 11.17 14.17
C LEU A 77 -16.21 11.61 13.49
N GLN A 78 -16.75 10.78 12.59
CA GLN A 78 -18.04 11.03 11.97
C GLN A 78 -19.18 11.06 13.00
N ARG A 79 -19.20 10.11 13.93
CA ARG A 79 -20.18 10.09 15.03
C ARG A 79 -20.09 11.33 15.92
N LEU A 80 -18.89 11.87 16.15
CA LEU A 80 -18.72 13.13 16.88
C LEU A 80 -19.25 14.33 16.11
N LEU A 81 -19.08 14.35 14.79
CA LEU A 81 -19.57 15.42 13.94
C LEU A 81 -21.11 15.40 13.81
N GLU A 82 -21.72 14.21 13.87
CA GLU A 82 -23.17 14.00 13.85
C GLU A 82 -23.81 14.12 15.25
N ALA A 83 -23.01 14.11 16.32
CA ALA A 83 -23.50 14.27 17.68
C ALA A 83 -23.91 15.72 17.92
N ASP A 84 -25.12 15.91 18.45
CA ASP A 84 -25.62 17.22 18.84
C ASP A 84 -24.76 17.81 19.97
N ILE A 85 -24.65 19.14 20.00
CA ILE A 85 -23.71 19.90 20.84
C ILE A 85 -23.93 19.53 22.30
N SER A 86 -23.07 18.67 22.85
CA SER A 86 -23.07 18.26 24.26
C SER A 86 -21.77 18.69 24.91
N ASP A 87 -21.81 19.06 26.19
CA ASP A 87 -20.67 19.65 26.92
C ASP A 87 -19.39 18.77 26.93
N ASN A 88 -19.50 17.46 26.63
CA ASN A 88 -18.38 16.52 26.59
C ASN A 88 -17.81 16.24 25.19
N LEU A 89 -18.18 17.02 24.16
CA LEU A 89 -17.69 16.81 22.79
C LEU A 89 -16.18 16.98 22.69
N ASN A 90 -15.62 17.92 23.46
CA ASN A 90 -14.18 18.22 23.45
C ASN A 90 -13.34 17.08 24.04
N GLU A 91 -13.77 16.50 25.17
CA GLU A 91 -13.09 15.36 25.81
C GLU A 91 -13.16 14.10 24.93
N LYS A 92 -14.32 13.84 24.30
CA LYS A 92 -14.46 12.74 23.33
C LYS A 92 -13.62 12.97 22.08
N TYR A 93 -13.46 14.20 21.64
CA TYR A 93 -12.61 14.54 20.49
C TYR A 93 -11.13 14.32 20.80
N ILE A 94 -10.64 14.82 21.94
CA ILE A 94 -9.25 14.65 22.39
C ILE A 94 -8.92 13.15 22.53
N SER A 95 -9.76 12.40 23.24
CA SER A 95 -9.55 10.95 23.41
C SER A 95 -9.60 10.17 22.08
N THR A 96 -10.38 10.63 21.10
CA THR A 96 -10.40 10.03 19.76
C THR A 96 -9.09 10.33 19.02
N ILE A 97 -8.53 11.54 19.15
CA ILE A 97 -7.27 11.94 18.50
C ILE A 97 -6.04 11.31 19.14
N GLU A 98 -6.02 11.13 20.46
CA GLU A 98 -4.89 10.47 21.13
C GLU A 98 -4.71 9.02 20.65
N ASN A 99 -5.81 8.36 20.30
CA ASN A 99 -5.81 6.99 19.77
C ASN A 99 -5.64 6.91 18.25
N LEU A 100 -5.42 8.03 17.55
CA LEU A 100 -5.26 8.03 16.10
C LEU A 100 -3.85 7.57 15.69
N PRO A 101 -3.72 6.57 14.80
CA PRO A 101 -2.46 6.36 14.10
C PRO A 101 -2.17 7.58 13.22
N ASN A 102 -0.98 8.18 13.37
CA ASN A 102 -0.58 9.39 12.67
C ASN A 102 -0.77 9.26 11.15
N HIS A 103 -1.53 10.19 10.57
CA HIS A 103 -1.60 10.32 9.12
C HIS A 103 -0.23 10.73 8.56
N GLN A 104 0.12 10.17 7.41
CA GLN A 104 1.35 10.59 6.75
C GLN A 104 1.07 11.82 5.89
N GLN A 105 2.10 12.64 5.68
CA GLN A 105 2.01 13.84 4.84
C GLN A 105 1.43 13.54 3.45
N ILE A 106 1.70 12.35 2.89
CA ILE A 106 1.14 11.92 1.60
C ILE A 106 -0.39 11.74 1.61
N ASP A 107 -0.99 11.40 2.76
CA ASP A 107 -2.45 11.28 2.91
C ASP A 107 -3.10 12.66 2.81
N PHE A 108 -2.45 13.67 3.40
CA PHE A 108 -2.86 15.07 3.30
C PHE A 108 -2.70 15.61 1.89
N LEU A 109 -1.53 15.43 1.25
CA LEU A 109 -1.34 15.83 -0.16
C LEU A 109 -2.37 15.19 -1.08
N ARG A 110 -2.70 13.90 -0.85
CA ARG A 110 -3.73 13.21 -1.63
C ARG A 110 -5.11 13.84 -1.43
N LEU A 111 -5.47 14.21 -0.20
CA LEU A 111 -6.72 14.90 0.09
C LEU A 111 -6.78 16.23 -0.67
N VAL A 112 -5.75 17.08 -0.51
CA VAL A 112 -5.64 18.39 -1.16
C VAL A 112 -5.74 18.31 -2.68
N ILE A 113 -5.14 17.28 -3.30
CA ILE A 113 -5.17 17.12 -4.77
C ILE A 113 -6.52 16.58 -5.26
N GLN A 114 -7.22 15.78 -4.45
CA GLN A 114 -8.50 15.19 -4.81
C GLN A 114 -9.70 16.11 -4.51
N ASP A 115 -9.57 17.03 -3.56
CA ASP A 115 -10.64 17.93 -3.12
C ASP A 115 -11.16 18.94 -4.15
N PRO A 116 -10.34 19.54 -5.06
CA PRO A 116 -10.82 20.53 -6.03
C PRO A 116 -11.92 20.00 -6.94
N PHE A 117 -12.04 18.67 -7.05
CA PHE A 117 -12.97 17.99 -7.95
C PHE A 117 -14.11 17.24 -7.23
N SER A 118 -14.13 17.17 -5.89
CA SER A 118 -14.99 16.22 -5.17
C SER A 118 -15.84 16.79 -4.02
N ARG A 119 -15.45 17.87 -3.31
CA ARG A 119 -16.25 18.41 -2.20
C ARG A 119 -16.20 19.94 -2.05
N THR A 120 -17.33 20.47 -1.59
CA THR A 120 -17.75 21.87 -1.44
C THR A 120 -17.06 22.65 -0.30
N GLN A 121 -16.09 22.07 0.41
CA GLN A 121 -15.45 22.70 1.57
C GLN A 121 -14.03 23.14 1.23
N ALA A 122 -13.81 24.45 1.24
CA ALA A 122 -12.47 25.01 1.06
C ALA A 122 -11.57 24.58 2.23
N LEU A 123 -10.49 23.86 1.93
CA LEU A 123 -9.47 23.51 2.91
C LEU A 123 -8.89 24.79 3.52
N ARG A 124 -8.87 24.86 4.85
CA ARG A 124 -8.32 25.99 5.59
C ARG A 124 -7.06 25.58 6.34
N THR A 125 -6.08 26.47 6.34
CA THR A 125 -4.88 26.42 7.17
C THR A 125 -5.29 26.62 8.65
N PRO A 126 -4.48 26.22 9.66
CA PRO A 126 -4.78 26.53 11.07
C PRO A 126 -5.08 28.01 11.34
N ASP A 127 -4.50 28.90 10.54
CA ASP A 127 -4.72 30.35 10.59
C ASP A 127 -6.03 30.82 9.93
N GLY A 128 -6.88 29.89 9.48
CA GLY A 128 -8.17 30.15 8.84
C GLY A 128 -8.10 30.59 7.37
N THR A 129 -6.89 30.78 6.81
CA THR A 129 -6.68 31.14 5.41
C THR A 129 -6.99 29.98 4.47
N SER A 130 -7.45 30.27 3.24
CA SER A 130 -7.65 29.24 2.22
C SER A 130 -6.32 28.60 1.84
N TYR A 131 -6.25 27.27 1.90
CA TYR A 131 -5.06 26.53 1.55
C TYR A 131 -4.80 26.65 0.04
N THR A 132 -3.66 27.24 -0.33
CA THR A 132 -3.25 27.34 -1.74
C THR A 132 -2.21 26.28 -2.05
N PHE A 133 -2.38 25.65 -3.22
CA PHE A 133 -1.59 24.51 -3.63
C PHE A 133 -0.30 24.96 -4.34
N THR A 134 0.86 24.55 -3.82
CA THR A 134 2.16 24.90 -4.42
C THR A 134 2.53 23.89 -5.51
N ARG A 135 2.99 24.33 -6.69
CA ARG A 135 3.41 23.44 -7.79
C ARG A 135 4.47 22.41 -7.37
N LEU A 136 5.35 22.77 -6.45
CA LEU A 136 6.35 21.85 -5.88
C LEU A 136 5.72 20.68 -5.12
N GLN A 137 4.59 20.90 -4.43
CA GLN A 137 3.87 19.83 -3.73
C GLN A 137 3.24 18.84 -4.73
N LEU A 138 2.74 19.34 -5.87
CA LEU A 138 2.26 18.48 -6.96
C LEU A 138 3.38 17.59 -7.50
N ILE A 139 4.52 18.19 -7.83
CA ILE A 139 5.66 17.47 -8.38
C ILE A 139 6.14 16.43 -7.36
N ALA A 140 6.28 16.80 -6.09
CA ALA A 140 6.66 15.86 -5.03
C ALA A 140 5.65 14.71 -4.89
N TYR A 141 4.35 14.99 -5.00
CA TYR A 141 3.31 13.96 -5.00
C TYR A 141 3.46 13.01 -6.18
N VAL A 142 3.59 13.53 -7.40
CA VAL A 142 3.73 12.73 -8.62
C VAL A 142 5.00 11.89 -8.57
N VAL A 143 6.14 12.47 -8.17
CA VAL A 143 7.41 11.75 -8.03
C VAL A 143 7.30 10.62 -7.02
N ARG A 144 6.75 10.87 -5.82
CA ARG A 144 6.55 9.82 -4.81
C ARG A 144 5.62 8.72 -5.31
N ARG A 145 4.56 9.09 -6.04
CA ARG A 145 3.60 8.15 -6.62
C ARG A 145 4.26 7.28 -7.68
N MET A 146 5.02 7.88 -8.59
CA MET A 146 5.77 7.18 -9.63
C MET A 146 6.85 6.28 -9.01
N ALA A 147 7.61 6.79 -8.03
CA ALA A 147 8.62 6.01 -7.32
C ALA A 147 8.02 4.78 -6.63
N ALA A 148 6.84 4.91 -6.01
CA ALA A 148 6.13 3.77 -5.46
C ALA A 148 5.77 2.74 -6.54
N TRP A 149 5.21 3.16 -7.68
CA TRP A 149 4.90 2.23 -8.78
C TRP A 149 6.14 1.56 -9.37
N VAL A 150 7.24 2.31 -9.54
CA VAL A 150 8.52 1.78 -10.02
C VAL A 150 9.09 0.77 -9.03
N PHE A 151 9.08 1.08 -7.73
CA PHE A 151 9.51 0.15 -6.69
C PHE A 151 8.68 -1.14 -6.69
N LEU A 152 7.36 -1.01 -6.80
CA LEU A 152 6.44 -2.15 -6.89
C LEU A 152 6.72 -2.99 -8.15
N ALA A 153 6.89 -2.36 -9.32
CA ALA A 153 7.25 -3.06 -10.55
C ALA A 153 8.60 -3.78 -10.44
N LEU A 154 9.61 -3.11 -9.83
CA LEU A 154 10.93 -3.68 -9.59
C LEU A 154 10.87 -4.92 -8.69
N LEU A 155 9.98 -4.94 -7.71
CA LEU A 155 9.75 -6.12 -6.89
C LEU A 155 9.15 -7.30 -7.66
N THR A 156 8.47 -7.09 -8.80
CA THR A 156 7.94 -8.19 -9.62
C THR A 156 8.93 -8.68 -10.67
N LEU A 157 9.93 -7.86 -11.04
CA LEU A 157 10.87 -8.14 -12.13
C LEU A 157 11.62 -9.48 -11.97
N PRO A 158 12.16 -9.86 -10.79
CA PRO A 158 12.87 -11.13 -10.66
C PRO A 158 11.99 -12.34 -10.95
N ALA A 159 10.72 -12.32 -10.52
CA ALA A 159 9.77 -13.40 -10.81
C ALA A 159 9.55 -13.55 -12.32
N TRP A 160 9.37 -12.43 -13.03
CA TRP A 160 9.21 -12.42 -14.49
C TRP A 160 10.47 -12.85 -15.23
N LEU A 161 11.66 -12.37 -14.81
CA LEU A 161 12.92 -12.73 -15.47
C LEU A 161 13.16 -14.24 -15.42
N VAL A 162 12.93 -14.87 -14.27
CA VAL A 162 13.11 -16.32 -14.12
C VAL A 162 12.10 -17.09 -14.98
N THR A 163 10.83 -16.69 -15.00
CA THR A 163 9.80 -17.39 -15.79
C THR A 163 10.04 -17.24 -17.28
N PHE A 164 10.37 -16.03 -17.77
CA PHE A 164 10.69 -15.80 -19.19
C PHE A 164 11.97 -16.53 -19.62
N TRP A 165 13.01 -16.54 -18.79
CA TRP A 165 14.23 -17.28 -19.07
C TRP A 165 13.97 -18.77 -19.29
N ASN A 166 13.18 -19.39 -18.41
CA ASN A 166 12.85 -20.80 -18.52
C ASN A 166 11.93 -21.11 -19.71
N LEU A 167 10.96 -20.25 -20.00
CA LEU A 167 10.14 -20.39 -21.21
C LEU A 167 10.97 -20.28 -22.48
N TRP A 168 11.91 -19.34 -22.54
CA TRP A 168 12.78 -19.16 -23.71
C TRP A 168 13.60 -20.41 -24.03
N HIS A 169 14.15 -21.08 -23.02
CA HIS A 169 14.90 -22.32 -23.19
C HIS A 169 14.05 -23.50 -23.65
N LEU A 170 12.73 -23.47 -23.41
CA LEU A 170 11.83 -24.56 -23.77
C LEU A 170 11.43 -24.53 -25.25
N TYR A 171 11.50 -23.35 -25.88
CA TYR A 171 11.17 -23.14 -27.30
C TYR A 171 12.36 -23.25 -28.26
N ARG A 172 13.57 -23.47 -27.73
CA ARG A 172 14.80 -23.57 -28.51
C ARG A 172 15.32 -25.01 -28.52
#